data_AF-A0A258SPX1-F1
#
_entry.id   AF-A0A258SPX1-F1
#
_cell.length_a   1.000
_cell.length_b   1.000
_cell.length_c   1.000
_cell.angle_alpha   90.00
_cell.angle_beta   90.00
_cell.angle_gamma   90.00
#
_symmetry.space_group_name_H-M   'P 1'
#
loop_
_entity.id
_entity.type
_entity.pdbx_description
1 polymer ?
#
loop_
_entity_poly.entity_id
_entity_poly.type
_entity_poly.pdbx_seq_one_letter_code
_entity_poly.pdbx_strand_id
1 'polypeptide(L)' 'MSEEILVNVTPQETRVAVLLLGSVQELHIERAQCRGLVSNIYMGRVVRVLPGMQSAFIDVGLERAAFLHVADIWEE' A
#
# COMPACT_ATOMS: atom_id res chain seq x y z
N MET A 1 -24.65 -8.46 17.87
CA MET A 1 -23.39 -9.12 18.30
C MET A 1 -22.32 -8.05 18.25
N SER A 2 -21.49 -7.90 19.29
CA SER A 2 -20.49 -6.82 19.32
C SER A 2 -19.23 -7.26 18.58
N GLU A 3 -18.95 -6.53 17.51
CA GLU A 3 -17.64 -6.47 16.88
C GLU A 3 -16.95 -5.22 17.40
N GLU A 4 -15.70 -5.36 17.81
CA GLU A 4 -14.92 -4.28 18.40
C GLU A 4 -13.56 -4.20 17.70
N ILE A 5 -13.08 -2.98 17.51
CA ILE A 5 -11.74 -2.72 16.99
C ILE A 5 -10.96 -2.00 18.09
N LEU A 6 -9.92 -2.62 18.60
CA LEU A 6 -9.03 -2.03 19.60
C LEU A 6 -7.75 -1.55 18.93
N VAL A 7 -7.46 -0.26 19.08
CA VAL A 7 -6.26 0.38 18.53
C VAL A 7 -5.31 0.76 19.67
N ASN A 8 -4.08 0.26 19.62
CA ASN A 8 -3.03 0.57 20.57
C ASN A 8 -1.83 1.17 19.83
N VAL A 9 -1.47 2.41 20.18
CA VAL A 9 -0.37 3.15 19.56
C VAL A 9 0.75 3.32 20.57
N THR A 10 1.95 2.84 20.22
CA THR A 10 3.19 3.06 20.97
C THR A 10 4.27 3.63 20.04
N PRO A 11 5.37 4.21 20.56
CA PRO A 11 6.46 4.69 19.71
C PRO A 11 7.08 3.62 18.80
N GLN A 12 7.05 2.35 19.19
CA GLN A 12 7.67 1.24 18.47
C GLN A 12 6.75 0.64 17.41
N GLU A 13 5.46 0.51 17.71
CA GLU A 13 4.47 -0.13 16.84
C GLU A 13 3.04 0.35 17.11
N THR A 14 2.23 0.26 16.07
CA THR A 14 0.76 0.35 16.14
C THR A 14 0.17 -1.04 16.02
N ARG A 15 -0.75 -1.37 16.91
CA ARG A 15 -1.45 -2.66 16.94
C ARG A 15 -2.95 -2.44 16.81
N VAL A 16 -3.59 -3.22 15.95
CA VAL A 16 -5.03 -3.21 15.77
C VAL A 16 -5.55 -4.63 15.96
N ALA A 17 -6.46 -4.82 16.91
CA ALA A 17 -7.11 -6.10 17.14
C ALA A 17 -8.59 -6.02 16.75
N VAL A 18 -9.07 -6.97 15.96
CA VAL A 18 -10.50 -7.16 15.67
C VAL A 18 -11.01 -8.22 16.62
N LEU A 19 -12.01 -7.86 17.42
CA LEU A 19 -12.63 -8.73 18.41
C LEU A 19 -14.06 -9.06 17.99
N LEU A 20 -14.44 -10.31 18.24
CA LEU A 20 -15.82 -10.76 18.17
C LEU A 20 -16.16 -11.40 19.51
N LEU A 21 -17.18 -10.87 20.19
CA LEU A 21 -17.63 -11.35 21.51
C LEU A 21 -16.48 -11.39 22.54
N GLY A 22 -15.65 -10.34 22.56
CA GLY A 22 -14.52 -10.22 23.48
C GLY A 22 -13.32 -11.12 23.17
N SER A 23 -13.38 -11.93 22.10
CA SER A 23 -12.28 -12.79 21.66
C SER A 23 -11.59 -12.22 20.42
N VAL A 24 -10.25 -12.19 20.41
CA VAL A 24 -9.45 -11.69 19.28
C VAL A 24 -9.57 -12.64 18.11
N GLN A 25 -9.96 -12.11 16.95
CA GLN A 25 -10.05 -12.84 15.69
C GLN A 25 -8.84 -12.54 14.81
N GLU A 26 -8.45 -11.27 14.73
CA GLU A 26 -7.29 -10.82 13.96
C GLU A 26 -6.44 -9.83 14.74
N LEU A 27 -5.13 -9.85 14.47
CA LEU A 27 -4.17 -8.91 15.03
C LEU A 27 -3.25 -8.39 13.92
N HIS A 28 -3.33 -7.09 13.69
CA HIS A 28 -2.47 -6.36 12.76
C HIS A 28 -1.42 -5.58 13.54
N ILE A 29 -0.15 -5.71 13.16
CA ILE A 29 0.96 -4.99 13.80
C ILE A 29 1.74 -4.24 12.71
N GLU A 30 1.76 -2.91 12.81
CA GLU A 30 2.53 -2.05 11.93
C GLU A 30 3.70 -1.42 12.70
N ARG A 31 4.91 -1.60 12.17
CA ARG A 31 6.14 -0.94 12.65
C ARG A 31 6.57 0.09 11.64
N ALA A 32 6.99 1.26 12.10
CA ALA A 32 7.38 2.37 11.23
C ALA A 32 8.48 2.00 10.21
N GLN A 33 9.40 1.10 10.59
CA GLN A 33 10.48 0.60 9.73
C GLN A 33 10.01 -0.41 8.65
N CYS A 34 8.78 -0.90 8.73
CA CYS A 34 8.22 -1.94 7.87
C CYS A 34 7.03 -1.47 7.04
N ARG A 35 6.83 -0.16 6.86
CA ARG A 35 5.79 0.33 5.96
C ARG A 35 6.13 -0.05 4.52
N GLY A 36 5.40 -1.03 3.99
CA GLY A 36 5.51 -1.45 2.61
C GLY A 36 5.05 -0.34 1.65
N LEU A 37 5.56 -0.39 0.42
CA LEU A 37 5.08 0.47 -0.67
C LEU A 37 3.90 -0.16 -1.42
N VAL A 38 3.63 -1.45 -1.18
CA VAL A 38 2.57 -2.21 -1.84
C VAL A 38 1.22 -1.59 -1.49
N SER A 39 0.35 -1.48 -2.49
CA SER A 39 -1.01 -0.92 -2.38
C SER A 39 -1.11 0.57 -2.06
N ASN A 40 0.01 1.30 -2.00
CA ASN A 40 -0.04 2.75 -1.92
C ASN A 40 -0.53 3.34 -3.25
N ILE A 41 -1.28 4.44 -3.16
CA ILE A 41 -1.77 5.19 -4.32
C ILE A 41 -0.95 6.48 -4.41
N TYR A 42 -0.38 6.74 -5.57
CA TYR A 42 0.47 7.90 -5.83
C TYR A 42 -0.12 8.75 -6.96
N MET A 43 0.02 10.07 -6.85
CA MET A 43 -0.12 10.96 -8.00
C MET A 43 1.24 11.10 -8.68
N GLY A 44 1.40 10.47 -9.84
CA GLY A 44 2.65 10.44 -10.58
C GLY A 44 2.62 11.26 -11.87
N ARG A 45 3.80 11.65 -12.35
CA ARG A 45 3.99 12.33 -13.65
C ARG A 45 4.75 11.43 -14.60
N VAL A 46 4.23 11.23 -15.80
CA VAL A 46 4.94 10.48 -16.85
C VAL A 46 6.20 11.25 -17.26
N VAL A 47 7.36 10.62 -17.13
CA VAL A 47 8.66 11.23 -17.47
C VAL A 47 9.26 10.68 -18.76
N ARG A 48 8.91 9.44 -19.14
CA ARG A 48 9.40 8.82 -20.38
C ARG A 48 8.46 7.72 -20.84
N VAL A 49 8.13 7.70 -22.13
CA VAL A 49 7.38 6.61 -22.78
C VAL A 49 8.36 5.77 -23.60
N LEU A 50 8.24 4.45 -23.51
CA LEU A 50 9.05 3.48 -24.25
C LEU A 50 8.16 2.59 -25.13
N PRO A 51 7.91 2.99 -26.40
CA PRO A 51 7.01 2.24 -27.29
C PRO A 51 7.44 0.80 -27.53
N GLY A 52 8.74 0.54 -27.69
CA GLY A 52 9.28 -0.79 -27.93
C GLY A 52 9.12 -1.77 -26.75
N MET A 53 8.87 -1.25 -25.55
CA MET A 53 8.56 -2.05 -24.36
C MET A 53 7.08 -1.93 -23.96
N GLN A 54 6.27 -1.22 -24.76
CA GLN A 54 4.86 -0.91 -24.47
C GLN A 54 4.64 -0.43 -23.03
N SER A 55 5.50 0.48 -22.56
CA SER A 55 5.56 0.89 -21.15
C SER A 55 5.94 2.35 -20.97
N ALA A 56 5.70 2.89 -19.76
CA ALA A 56 6.11 4.22 -19.37
C ALA A 56 6.81 4.23 -18.00
N PHE A 57 7.73 5.17 -17.82
CA PHE A 57 8.31 5.50 -16.52
C PHE A 57 7.55 6.69 -15.91
N ILE A 58 7.17 6.55 -14.65
CA ILE A 58 6.38 7.53 -13.89
C ILE A 58 7.19 7.98 -12.67
N ASP A 59 7.38 9.29 -12.55
CA ASP A 59 7.93 9.90 -11.33
C ASP A 59 6.81 9.99 -10.28
N VAL A 60 7.01 9.28 -9.16
CA VAL A 60 6.09 9.23 -8.01
C VAL A 60 6.73 9.82 -6.73
N GLY A 61 7.86 10.53 -6.86
CA GLY A 61 8.57 11.12 -5.72
C GLY A 61 9.43 10.14 -4.90
N LEU A 62 9.68 8.93 -5.41
CA LEU A 62 10.60 7.95 -4.84
C LEU A 62 11.98 8.06 -5.49
N GLU A 63 12.99 7.41 -4.89
CA GLU A 63 14.37 7.40 -5.40
C GLU A 63 14.48 6.87 -6.84
N ARG A 64 13.58 5.95 -7.22
CA ARG A 64 13.50 5.37 -8.57
C ARG A 64 12.13 5.64 -9.16
N ALA A 65 12.11 5.97 -10.45
CA ALA A 65 10.88 6.07 -11.21
C ALA A 65 10.13 4.73 -11.19
N ALA A 66 8.81 4.82 -11.00
CA ALA A 66 7.90 3.69 -11.15
C ALA A 66 7.79 3.29 -12.63
N PHE A 67 7.37 2.05 -12.86
CA PHE A 67 7.19 1.47 -14.18
C PHE A 67 5.71 1.09 -14.34
N LEU A 68 5.13 1.42 -15.50
CA LEU A 68 3.75 1.10 -15.85
C LEU A 68 3.70 0.44 -17.22
N HIS A 69 3.22 -0.80 -17.27
CA HIS A 69 3.06 -1.56 -18.51
C HIS A 69 1.67 -1.32 -19.13
N VAL A 70 1.55 -1.39 -20.46
CA VAL A 70 0.26 -1.17 -21.14
C VAL A 70 -0.84 -2.12 -20.67
N ALA A 71 -0.49 -3.37 -20.35
CA ALA A 71 -1.44 -4.38 -19.89
C ALA A 71 -2.08 -4.03 -18.53
N ASP A 72 -1.47 -3.15 -17.74
CA ASP A 72 -1.99 -2.73 -16.44
C ASP A 72 -3.02 -1.59 -16.56
N ILE A 73 -3.22 -1.04 -17.77
CA ILE A 73 -4.14 0.09 -18.02
C ILE A 73 -5.11 -0.15 -19.17
N TRP A 74 -4.86 -1.16 -20.01
CA TRP A 74 -5.71 -1.44 -21.16
C TRP A 74 -6.81 -2.43 -20.75
N GLU A 75 -8.02 -1.91 -20.59
CA GLU A 75 -9.25 -2.71 -20.54
C GLU A 75 -9.97 -2.59 -21.89
N GLU A 76 -10.44 -3.72 -22.44
CA GLU A 76 -11.23 -3.76 -23.68
C GLU A 76 -12.64 -3.14 -23.52
#